data_AF-A0A1D1XFV1-F1
#
_entry.id   AF-A0A1D1XFV1-F1
#
_cell.length_a   1.000
_cell.length_b   1.000
_cell.length_c   1.000
_cell.angle_alpha   90.00
_cell.angle_beta   90.00
_cell.angle_gamma   90.00
#
_symmetry.space_group_name_H-M   'P 1'
#
loop_
_entity.id
_entity.type
_entity.pdbx_description
1 polymer ?
#
loop_
_entity_poly.entity_id
_entity_poly.type
_entity_poly.pdbx_seq_one_letter_code
_entity_poly.pdbx_strand_id
1 'polypeptide(L)'
;LDGSKQIDDDLDIPDDDIAPVIPIISLDEGIQAYRMEEHKKAWKCFEYHAANDNVTAKYWKGRYLWEGLHDRVKERKEGKELLKEAANEGNSDAQLRYA
;
A
#
# COMPACT_ATOMS: atom_id res chain seq x y z
N LEU A 1 52.17 -9.48 22.86
CA LEU A 1 51.44 -10.27 21.85
C LEU A 1 49.99 -10.32 22.30
N ASP A 2 49.19 -9.36 21.85
CA ASP A 2 47.74 -9.43 21.98
C ASP A 2 47.18 -9.27 20.57
N GLY A 3 46.62 -10.37 20.06
CA GLY A 3 46.20 -10.51 18.67
C GLY A 3 44.80 -9.94 18.50
N SER A 4 44.70 -8.71 18.02
CA SER A 4 43.44 -8.16 17.52
C SER A 4 43.06 -8.87 16.22
N LYS A 5 42.08 -9.76 16.30
CA LYS A 5 41.48 -10.44 15.17
C LYS A 5 40.67 -9.40 14.38
N GLN A 6 41.18 -8.99 13.22
CA GLN A 6 40.40 -8.22 12.24
C GLN A 6 39.24 -9.09 11.77
N ILE A 7 38.03 -8.61 12.04
CA ILE A 7 36.80 -9.09 11.42
C ILE A 7 36.61 -8.27 10.16
N ASP A 8 37.16 -8.79 9.07
CA ASP A 8 36.88 -8.31 7.73
C ASP A 8 35.50 -8.89 7.34
N ASP A 9 34.44 -8.36 7.94
CA ASP A 9 33.05 -8.68 7.59
C ASP A 9 32.68 -7.90 6.32
N ASP A 10 33.33 -8.25 5.21
CA ASP A 10 32.83 -7.93 3.87
C ASP A 10 31.67 -8.91 3.60
N LEU A 11 30.51 -8.55 4.13
CA LEU A 11 29.25 -9.25 3.91
C LEU A 11 28.90 -9.16 2.42
N ASP A 12 29.40 -10.15 1.67
CA ASP A 12 29.08 -10.38 0.26
C ASP A 12 27.61 -10.85 0.18
N ILE A 13 26.69 -9.89 0.24
CA ILE A 13 25.25 -10.15 0.07
C ILE A 13 25.05 -10.41 -1.42
N PRO A 14 24.65 -11.63 -1.84
CA PRO A 14 24.43 -11.92 -3.24
C PRO A 14 23.33 -10.99 -3.79
N ASP A 15 23.64 -10.27 -4.88
CA ASP A 15 22.74 -9.33 -5.57
C ASP A 15 21.38 -9.98 -5.95
N ASP A 16 21.32 -11.31 -6.05
CA ASP A 16 20.11 -12.08 -6.37
C ASP A 16 19.02 -12.03 -5.27
N ASP A 17 19.34 -11.67 -4.03
CA ASP A 17 18.36 -11.56 -2.94
C ASP A 17 17.73 -10.16 -2.80
N ILE A 18 18.14 -9.20 -3.66
CA ILE A 18 17.61 -7.84 -3.62
C ILE A 18 16.31 -7.78 -4.43
N ALA A 19 15.18 -7.73 -3.73
CA ALA A 19 13.88 -7.51 -4.36
C ALA A 19 13.91 -6.22 -5.20
N PRO A 20 13.31 -6.22 -6.41
CA PRO A 20 13.32 -5.05 -7.27
C PRO A 20 12.68 -3.85 -6.56
N VAL A 21 13.40 -2.72 -6.53
CA VAL A 21 12.87 -1.46 -6.04
C VAL A 21 11.81 -0.98 -7.03
N ILE A 22 10.54 -1.21 -6.69
CA ILE A 22 9.43 -0.70 -7.48
C ILE A 22 9.18 0.75 -7.04
N PRO A 23 9.41 1.76 -7.89
CA PRO A 23 9.09 3.14 -7.53
C PRO A 23 7.58 3.26 -7.32
N ILE A 24 7.19 3.62 -6.09
CA ILE A 24 5.80 3.88 -5.74
C ILE A 24 5.49 5.35 -6.01
N ILE A 25 4.46 5.58 -6.81
CA ILE A 25 3.97 6.93 -7.12
C ILE A 25 3.34 7.59 -5.89
N SER A 26 3.24 8.92 -5.91
CA SER A 26 2.53 9.67 -4.87
C SER A 26 1.06 9.28 -4.78
N LEU A 27 0.42 9.59 -3.64
CA LEU A 27 -0.99 9.28 -3.45
C LEU A 27 -1.89 10.01 -4.46
N ASP A 28 -1.58 11.27 -4.78
CA ASP A 28 -2.33 12.03 -5.79
C ASP A 28 -2.23 11.39 -7.19
N GLU A 29 -1.03 10.92 -7.57
CA GLU A 29 -0.86 10.17 -8.81
C GLU A 29 -1.62 8.85 -8.80
N GLY A 30 -1.71 8.18 -7.65
CA GLY A 30 -2.55 6.99 -7.47
C GLY A 30 -4.03 7.26 -7.66
N ILE A 31 -4.52 8.38 -7.12
CA ILE A 31 -5.91 8.84 -7.29
C ILE A 31 -6.18 9.18 -8.76
N GLN A 32 -5.23 9.82 -9.43
CA GLN A 32 -5.37 10.13 -10.85
C GLN A 32 -5.34 8.86 -11.72
N ALA A 33 -4.46 7.91 -11.41
CA ALA A 33 -4.43 6.60 -12.06
C ALA A 33 -5.78 5.88 -11.91
N TYR A 34 -6.41 5.94 -10.74
CA TYR A 34 -7.74 5.37 -10.53
C TYR A 34 -8.80 6.04 -11.43
N ARG A 35 -8.77 7.39 -11.54
CA ARG A 35 -9.70 8.14 -12.41
C ARG A 35 -9.48 7.87 -13.89
N MET A 36 -8.27 7.48 -14.28
CA MET A 36 -7.89 7.11 -15.64
C MET A 36 -8.08 5.61 -15.94
N GLU A 37 -8.69 4.85 -15.02
CA GLU A 37 -8.88 3.41 -15.13
C GLU A 37 -7.55 2.62 -15.24
N GLU A 38 -6.43 3.21 -14.81
CA GLU A 38 -5.13 2.54 -14.65
C GLU A 38 -5.12 1.69 -13.36
N HIS A 39 -6.08 0.77 -13.25
CA HIS A 39 -6.45 0.02 -12.06
C HIS A 39 -5.26 -0.65 -11.34
N LYS A 40 -4.37 -1.32 -12.07
CA LYS A 40 -3.18 -1.97 -11.50
C LYS A 40 -2.20 -0.98 -10.85
N LYS A 41 -2.05 0.20 -11.43
CA LYS A 41 -1.15 1.25 -10.93
C LYS A 41 -1.75 1.92 -9.71
N ALA A 42 -3.04 2.23 -9.75
CA ALA A 42 -3.79 2.71 -8.60
C ALA A 42 -3.72 1.72 -7.43
N TRP A 43 -3.94 0.43 -7.70
CA TRP A 43 -3.87 -0.63 -6.68
C TRP A 43 -2.53 -0.66 -5.96
N LYS A 44 -1.41 -0.73 -6.69
CA LYS A 44 -0.06 -0.76 -6.10
C LYS A 44 0.21 0.48 -5.24
N CYS A 45 -0.25 1.66 -5.67
CA CYS A 45 -0.14 2.89 -4.89
C CYS A 45 -0.93 2.78 -3.58
N PHE A 46 -2.22 2.43 -3.66
CA PHE A 46 -3.08 2.35 -2.48
C PHE A 46 -2.64 1.26 -1.51
N GLU A 47 -2.23 0.09 -2.01
CA GLU A 47 -1.70 -1.01 -1.21
C GLU A 47 -0.47 -0.58 -0.41
N TYR A 48 0.51 0.05 -1.06
CA TYR A 48 1.72 0.53 -0.39
C TYR A 48 1.41 1.61 0.65
N HIS A 49 0.72 2.67 0.27
CA HIS A 49 0.46 3.79 1.18
C HIS A 49 -0.46 3.40 2.34
N ALA A 50 -1.45 2.52 2.12
CA ALA A 50 -2.31 2.00 3.19
C ALA A 50 -1.54 1.12 4.18
N ALA A 51 -0.56 0.33 3.70
CA ALA A 51 0.34 -0.44 4.56
C ALA A 51 1.29 0.42 5.40
N ASN A 52 1.46 1.70 5.02
CA ASN A 52 2.22 2.72 5.76
C ASN A 52 1.29 3.69 6.51
N ASP A 53 0.13 3.20 6.96
CA ASP A 53 -0.86 3.92 7.77
C ASP A 53 -1.40 5.23 7.16
N ASN A 54 -1.33 5.40 5.84
CA ASN A 54 -1.98 6.54 5.19
C ASN A 54 -3.49 6.35 5.17
N VAL A 55 -4.20 7.13 5.99
CA VAL A 55 -5.66 7.12 6.15
C VAL A 55 -6.40 7.27 4.80
N THR A 56 -5.93 8.18 3.95
CA THR A 56 -6.56 8.44 2.65
C THR A 56 -6.33 7.26 1.70
N ALA A 57 -5.16 6.62 1.74
CA ALA A 57 -4.90 5.40 0.98
C ALA A 57 -5.73 4.22 1.47
N LYS A 58 -5.95 4.06 2.79
CA LYS A 58 -6.88 3.05 3.35
C LYS A 58 -8.29 3.24 2.77
N TYR A 59 -8.78 4.48 2.70
CA TYR A 59 -10.05 4.80 2.05
C TYR A 59 -10.07 4.39 0.57
N TRP A 60 -9.07 4.77 -0.22
CA TRP A 60 -9.03 4.47 -1.66
C TRP A 60 -8.88 2.97 -1.93
N LYS A 61 -8.05 2.26 -1.16
CA LYS A 61 -7.95 0.78 -1.21
C LYS A 61 -9.30 0.15 -0.86
N GLY A 62 -9.95 0.64 0.20
CA GLY A 62 -11.25 0.16 0.62
C GLY A 62 -12.33 0.32 -0.44
N ARG A 63 -12.38 1.51 -1.06
CA ARG A 63 -13.27 1.82 -2.17
C ARG A 63 -13.01 0.95 -3.40
N TYR A 64 -11.74 0.78 -3.77
CA TYR A 64 -11.33 -0.06 -4.91
C TYR A 64 -11.84 -1.51 -4.77
N LEU A 65 -11.67 -2.09 -3.57
CA LEU A 65 -12.15 -3.44 -3.24
C LEU A 65 -13.68 -3.53 -3.16
N TRP A 66 -14.32 -2.50 -2.59
CA TRP A 66 -15.78 -2.42 -2.51
C TRP A 66 -16.44 -2.41 -3.89
N GLU A 67 -15.86 -1.67 -4.83
CA GLU A 67 -16.32 -1.60 -6.21
C GLU A 67 -16.05 -2.90 -7.00
N GLY A 68 -15.24 -3.82 -6.46
CA GLY A 68 -14.92 -5.09 -7.10
C GLY A 68 -13.96 -4.92 -8.27
N LEU A 69 -13.12 -3.88 -8.23
CA LEU A 69 -12.06 -3.63 -9.23
C LEU A 69 -10.83 -4.53 -9.01
N HIS A 70 -10.87 -5.34 -7.96
CA HIS A 70 -9.97 -6.45 -7.74
C HIS A 70 -10.74 -7.75 -8.01
N ASP A 71 -10.03 -8.77 -8.53
CA ASP A 71 -10.61 -9.90 -9.27
C ASP A 71 -11.41 -10.90 -8.41
N ARG A 72 -11.72 -10.63 -7.13
CA ARG A 72 -12.42 -11.61 -6.26
C ARG A 72 -13.49 -10.97 -5.38
N VAL A 73 -14.70 -11.52 -5.48
CA VAL A 73 -15.88 -11.26 -4.63
C VAL A 73 -15.60 -11.30 -3.11
N LYS A 74 -14.50 -11.90 -2.65
CA LYS A 74 -14.01 -11.86 -1.26
C LYS A 74 -13.57 -10.47 -0.77
N GLU A 75 -13.34 -9.52 -1.68
CA GLU A 75 -12.68 -8.25 -1.41
C GLU A 75 -13.64 -7.18 -0.88
N ARG A 76 -14.95 -7.30 -1.10
CA ARG A 76 -15.91 -6.29 -0.59
C ARG A 76 -15.95 -6.20 0.93
N LYS A 77 -15.72 -7.31 1.63
CA LYS A 77 -15.66 -7.32 3.10
C LYS A 77 -14.41 -6.59 3.60
N GLU A 78 -13.25 -6.91 3.03
CA GLU A 78 -12.00 -6.19 3.32
C GLU A 78 -12.15 -4.70 3.00
N GLY A 79 -12.75 -4.39 1.85
CA GLY A 79 -13.03 -3.02 1.45
C GLY A 79 -13.88 -2.27 2.47
N LYS A 80 -14.91 -2.92 3.01
CA LYS A 80 -15.77 -2.34 4.06
C LYS A 80 -15.02 -2.10 5.37
N GLU A 81 -14.17 -3.02 5.81
CA GLU A 81 -13.37 -2.83 7.04
C GLU A 81 -12.37 -1.68 6.86
N LEU A 82 -11.69 -1.59 5.70
CA LEU A 82 -10.80 -0.46 5.40
C LEU A 82 -11.53 0.90 5.38
N LEU A 83 -12.75 0.94 4.83
CA LEU A 83 -13.58 2.15 4.87
C LEU A 83 -13.98 2.53 6.30
N LYS A 84 -14.28 1.54 7.15
CA LYS A 84 -14.57 1.76 8.57
C LYS A 84 -13.36 2.30 9.32
N GLU A 85 -12.19 1.72 9.11
CA GLU A 85 -10.93 2.18 9.71
C GLU A 85 -10.64 3.62 9.31
N ALA A 86 -10.67 3.92 8.00
CA ALA A 86 -10.46 5.28 7.51
C ALA A 86 -11.48 6.28 8.09
N ALA A 87 -12.75 5.88 8.25
CA ALA A 87 -13.78 6.72 8.87
C ALA A 87 -13.50 7.01 10.35
N ASN A 88 -13.08 5.99 11.10
CA ASN A 88 -12.69 6.13 12.52
C ASN A 88 -11.43 6.99 12.68
N GLU A 89 -10.51 6.95 11.71
CA GLU A 89 -9.29 7.76 11.66
C GLU A 89 -9.52 9.18 11.12
N GLY A 90 -10.77 9.56 10.83
CA GLY A 90 -11.16 10.94 10.50
C GLY A 90 -11.28 11.27 9.00
N ASN A 91 -11.24 10.27 8.11
CA ASN A 91 -11.47 10.49 6.69
C ASN A 91 -12.94 10.82 6.41
N SER A 92 -13.22 12.05 5.98
CA SER A 92 -14.59 12.55 5.75
C SER A 92 -15.32 11.80 4.63
N ASP A 93 -14.61 11.42 3.56
CA ASP A 93 -15.20 10.66 2.46
C ASP A 93 -15.58 9.25 2.93
N ALA A 94 -14.74 8.62 3.76
CA ALA A 94 -15.02 7.32 4.34
C ALA A 94 -16.21 7.39 5.31
N GLN A 95 -16.29 8.43 6.14
CA GLN A 95 -17.44 8.65 7.04
C GLN A 95 -18.76 8.75 6.25
N LEU A 96 -18.77 9.49 5.14
CA LEU A 96 -19.95 9.60 4.27
C LEU A 96 -20.34 8.25 3.64
N ARG A 97 -19.37 7.42 3.26
CA ARG A 97 -19.62 6.14 2.58
C ARG A 97 -19.90 4.98 3.52
N TYR A 98 -19.44 5.06 4.77
CA TYR A 98 -19.65 4.01 5.77
C TYR A 98 -20.94 4.20 6.57
N ALA A 99 -21.46 5.43 6.65
CA ALA A 99 -22.75 5.75 7.28
C ALA A 99 -23.93 4.99 6.62
#